data_AF-A0A6N9P8H0-F1
#
_entry.id   AF-A0A6N9P8H0-F1
#
_cell.length_a   1.000
_cell.length_b   1.000
_cell.length_c   1.000
_cell.angle_alpha   90.00
_cell.angle_beta   90.00
_cell.angle_gamma   90.00
#
_symmetry.space_group_name_H-M   'P 1'
#
loop_
_entity.id
_entity.type
_entity.pdbx_description
1 polymer ?
#
loop_
_entity_poly.entity_id
_entity_poly.type
_entity_poly.pdbx_seq_one_letter_code
_entity_poly.pdbx_strand_id
1 'polypeptide(L)'
;MLDMLDHLYQAGLIKKNFPPDNREQTKANLVRTLQVNPSIVRATLEQFVQQNTGAEQAKIMLKRLDGLAQSVPLKEYVYKMEANPRTVGAIDQQFIQAYERTAQGTLKPDRVLFFGTADKCAGILKKLQSGELKPDDFFQPGTARISHYKTKDGAELDAFVGPDDKVYMGRRDHYDNRGHYLNADKSLLYLSDNTVMFDFVSGSSYAATQAELLAQGCFTMEDYAEFDALRVGVLAQFEQVGQLLFAGEPFSFTQPDAAEQAVVIEAQDKQESRLDEYPLPDPAFPADELEQNYGYAGGDLLPLSRERAVELLEQDLTVYMVEAGENPAMVFDRDDLMEQPEGMMFAVTREEWEESQDFRQAVLDRMQHQPEREKAFLDHAADCFAIYQVRDDDALRDIRFESLDWLKSKGRAVERDNYDLVYTAPLSTFASADAALDQLWYQFNNDHPADFQHPSLSVSDIIVLKRDGVVSCHYCDSFSFAQLTDFISQKPTVAELEAQVKAGQAISLTDLADAVHREKRKSVVAQLKNQPAQERKKTAPKKSAEKER
;
A
#
# COMPACT_ATOMS: atom_id res chain seq x y z
N MET A 1 -0.10 -4.62 -27.20
CA MET A 1 0.45 -4.85 -25.84
C MET A 1 -0.62 -5.44 -24.95
N LEU A 2 -1.75 -4.75 -24.76
CA LEU A 2 -2.87 -5.24 -23.96
C LEU A 2 -3.34 -6.66 -24.37
N ASP A 3 -3.52 -6.92 -25.68
CA ASP A 3 -3.86 -8.28 -26.16
C ASP A 3 -2.83 -9.37 -25.77
N MET A 4 -1.55 -9.02 -25.72
CA MET A 4 -0.50 -9.97 -25.30
C MET A 4 -0.57 -10.21 -23.80
N LEU A 5 -0.79 -9.17 -23.00
CA LEU A 5 -0.95 -9.30 -21.56
C LEU A 5 -2.19 -10.13 -21.22
N ASP A 6 -3.30 -9.91 -21.93
CA ASP A 6 -4.53 -10.71 -21.79
C ASP A 6 -4.25 -12.19 -22.10
N HIS A 7 -3.55 -12.48 -23.21
CA HIS A 7 -3.18 -13.85 -23.56
C HIS A 7 -2.24 -14.49 -22.53
N LEU A 8 -1.30 -13.74 -21.96
CA LEU A 8 -0.39 -14.23 -20.93
C LEU A 8 -1.11 -14.51 -19.61
N TYR A 9 -2.09 -13.67 -19.26
CA TYR A 9 -2.93 -13.85 -18.08
C TYR A 9 -3.83 -15.08 -18.24
N GLN A 10 -4.50 -15.22 -19.39
CA GLN A 10 -5.34 -16.39 -19.71
C GLN A 10 -4.52 -17.69 -19.76
N ALA A 11 -3.24 -17.62 -20.12
CA ALA A 11 -2.32 -18.75 -20.07
C ALA A 11 -1.74 -19.05 -18.67
N GLY A 12 -2.09 -18.26 -17.65
CA GLY A 12 -1.59 -18.39 -16.28
C GLY A 12 -0.11 -18.01 -16.11
N LEU A 13 0.49 -17.35 -17.10
CA LEU A 13 1.92 -16.99 -17.11
C LEU A 13 2.22 -15.68 -16.38
N ILE A 14 1.20 -14.85 -16.17
CA ILE A 14 1.27 -13.65 -15.33
C ILE A 14 0.06 -13.63 -14.39
N LYS A 15 0.24 -13.09 -13.18
CA LYS A 15 -0.81 -13.08 -12.13
C LYS A 15 -1.80 -11.91 -12.26
N LYS A 16 -1.47 -10.87 -13.04
CA LYS A 16 -2.25 -9.63 -13.13
C LYS A 16 -3.14 -9.62 -14.37
N ASN A 17 -4.45 -9.45 -14.17
CA ASN A 17 -5.44 -9.27 -15.24
C ASN A 17 -5.54 -7.79 -15.65
N PHE A 18 -5.78 -7.52 -16.94
CA PHE A 18 -6.06 -6.17 -17.45
C PHE A 18 -7.47 -6.16 -18.09
N PRO A 19 -8.54 -6.08 -17.27
CA PRO A 19 -9.92 -6.23 -17.75
C PRO A 19 -10.32 -5.16 -18.80
N PRO A 20 -11.33 -5.46 -19.65
CA PRO A 20 -11.73 -4.60 -20.78
C PRO A 20 -12.25 -3.21 -20.38
N ASP A 21 -12.70 -3.01 -19.14
CA ASP A 21 -13.46 -1.82 -18.73
C ASP A 21 -12.62 -0.55 -18.54
N ASN A 22 -11.29 -0.63 -18.69
CA ASN A 22 -10.41 0.54 -18.74
C ASN A 22 -9.48 0.53 -19.97
N ARG A 23 -9.84 -0.23 -21.01
CA ARG A 23 -8.94 -0.48 -22.14
C ARG A 23 -8.62 0.76 -22.96
N GLU A 24 -9.59 1.63 -23.20
CA GLU A 24 -9.35 2.89 -23.92
C GLU A 24 -8.55 3.90 -23.07
N GLN A 25 -8.79 3.96 -21.76
CA GLN A 25 -7.99 4.80 -20.85
C GLN A 25 -6.55 4.28 -20.71
N THR A 26 -6.37 2.95 -20.57
CA THR A 26 -5.05 2.31 -20.49
C THR A 26 -4.30 2.44 -21.81
N LYS A 27 -5.01 2.36 -22.94
CA LYS A 27 -4.45 2.63 -24.27
C LYS A 27 -4.08 4.11 -24.42
N ALA A 28 -4.88 5.04 -23.92
CA ALA A 28 -4.55 6.46 -23.92
C ALA A 28 -3.32 6.76 -23.04
N ASN A 29 -3.24 6.13 -21.86
CA ASN A 29 -2.08 6.22 -20.98
C ASN A 29 -0.84 5.60 -21.62
N LEU A 30 -0.96 4.41 -22.24
CA LEU A 30 0.15 3.77 -22.94
C LEU A 30 0.60 4.59 -24.14
N VAL A 31 -0.32 5.21 -24.89
CA VAL A 31 0.00 6.16 -25.97
C VAL A 31 0.73 7.38 -25.41
N ARG A 32 0.28 7.95 -24.29
CA ARG A 32 0.95 9.07 -23.61
C ARG A 32 2.35 8.67 -23.14
N THR A 33 2.51 7.51 -22.50
CA THR A 33 3.82 6.97 -22.08
C THR A 33 4.74 6.72 -23.28
N LEU A 34 4.22 6.18 -24.38
CA LEU A 34 4.98 5.99 -25.63
C LEU A 34 5.36 7.30 -26.30
N GLN A 35 4.56 8.36 -26.18
CA GLN A 35 4.87 9.69 -26.71
C GLN A 35 5.90 10.43 -25.85
N VAL A 36 5.87 10.24 -24.53
CA VAL A 36 6.77 10.91 -23.57
C VAL A 36 8.10 10.19 -23.45
N ASN A 37 8.10 8.86 -23.30
CA ASN A 37 9.31 8.07 -23.17
C ASN A 37 9.10 6.59 -23.59
N PRO A 38 9.39 6.22 -24.86
CA PRO A 38 9.22 4.85 -25.36
C PRO A 38 10.11 3.81 -24.66
N SER A 39 11.16 4.23 -23.95
CA SER A 39 12.16 3.32 -23.37
C SER A 39 11.61 2.46 -22.23
N ILE A 40 10.64 2.95 -21.45
CA ILE A 40 9.97 2.18 -20.39
C ILE A 40 9.23 0.98 -20.97
N VAL A 41 8.44 1.22 -22.01
CA VAL A 41 7.66 0.17 -22.69
C VAL A 41 8.58 -0.83 -23.40
N ARG A 42 9.70 -0.35 -23.95
CA ARG A 42 10.76 -1.21 -24.50
C ARG A 42 11.39 -2.09 -23.43
N ALA A 43 11.78 -1.53 -22.29
CA ALA A 43 12.42 -2.28 -21.20
C ALA A 43 11.51 -3.40 -20.68
N THR A 44 10.21 -3.14 -20.49
CA THR A 44 9.24 -4.17 -20.12
C THR A 44 9.13 -5.28 -21.17
N LEU A 45 9.15 -4.94 -22.46
CA LEU A 45 9.13 -5.93 -23.54
C LEU A 45 10.44 -6.74 -23.59
N GLU A 46 11.58 -6.11 -23.38
CA GLU A 46 12.89 -6.77 -23.31
C GLU A 46 12.97 -7.73 -22.11
N GLN A 47 12.39 -7.34 -20.97
CA GLN A 47 12.26 -8.21 -19.80
C GLN A 47 11.44 -9.47 -20.10
N PHE A 48 10.31 -9.37 -20.83
CA PHE A 48 9.54 -10.54 -21.27
C PHE A 48 10.33 -11.47 -22.20
N VAL A 49 11.20 -10.90 -23.05
CA VAL A 49 12.10 -11.69 -23.88
C VAL A 49 13.16 -12.41 -23.05
N GLN A 50 13.78 -11.71 -22.09
CA GLN A 50 14.81 -12.27 -21.21
C GLN A 50 14.27 -13.38 -20.30
N GLN A 51 13.05 -13.21 -19.78
CA GLN A 51 12.38 -14.20 -18.90
C GLN A 51 11.75 -15.35 -19.69
N ASN A 52 11.81 -15.33 -21.02
CA ASN A 52 11.18 -16.29 -21.92
C ASN A 52 9.64 -16.42 -21.75
N THR A 53 9.00 -15.40 -21.17
CA THR A 53 7.56 -15.34 -20.90
C THR A 53 6.89 -14.52 -21.99
N GLY A 54 6.20 -15.15 -22.94
CA GLY A 54 5.60 -14.44 -24.08
C GLY A 54 6.63 -13.84 -25.05
N ALA A 55 7.85 -14.39 -25.09
CA ALA A 55 9.00 -13.83 -25.79
C ALA A 55 8.77 -13.60 -27.29
N GLU A 56 8.04 -14.49 -27.97
CA GLU A 56 7.76 -14.32 -29.41
C GLU A 56 6.83 -13.13 -29.67
N GLN A 57 5.78 -12.97 -28.86
CA GLN A 57 4.88 -11.81 -28.94
C GLN A 57 5.60 -10.51 -28.56
N ALA A 58 6.46 -10.56 -27.53
CA ALA A 58 7.26 -9.41 -27.11
C ALA A 58 8.25 -8.97 -28.20
N LYS A 59 8.94 -9.91 -28.86
CA LYS A 59 9.82 -9.62 -30.03
C LYS A 59 9.06 -8.95 -31.18
N ILE A 60 7.84 -9.43 -31.48
CA ILE A 60 6.98 -8.81 -32.51
C ILE A 60 6.60 -7.38 -32.12
N MET A 61 6.28 -7.14 -30.85
CA MET A 61 5.94 -5.79 -30.37
C MET A 61 7.14 -4.85 -30.34
N LEU A 62 8.33 -5.33 -29.98
CA LEU A 62 9.58 -4.57 -30.10
C LEU A 62 9.82 -4.13 -31.55
N LYS A 63 9.67 -5.05 -32.51
CA LYS A 63 9.79 -4.72 -33.94
C LYS A 63 8.76 -3.69 -34.41
N ARG A 64 7.52 -3.74 -33.88
CA ARG A 64 6.48 -2.73 -34.18
C ARG A 64 6.80 -1.38 -33.53
N LEU A 65 7.33 -1.38 -32.32
CA LEU A 65 7.77 -0.19 -31.60
C LEU A 65 8.93 0.50 -32.34
N ASP A 66 9.89 -0.29 -32.83
CA ASP A 66 10.98 0.18 -33.71
C ASP A 66 10.43 0.82 -35.00
N GLY A 67 9.37 0.25 -35.59
CA GLY A 67 8.70 0.79 -36.77
C GLY A 67 7.89 2.07 -36.50
N LEU A 68 7.28 2.20 -35.32
CA LEU A 68 6.56 3.42 -34.92
C LEU A 68 7.52 4.58 -34.64
N ALA A 69 8.68 4.31 -34.04
CA ALA A 69 9.74 5.31 -33.86
C ALA A 69 10.29 5.85 -35.20
N GLN A 70 10.15 5.09 -36.29
CA GLN A 70 10.50 5.55 -37.65
C GLN A 70 9.41 6.43 -38.30
N SER A 71 8.20 6.49 -37.74
CA SER A 71 7.04 7.24 -38.29
C SER A 71 6.85 8.65 -37.70
N VAL A 72 7.50 8.94 -36.59
CA VAL A 72 7.79 10.32 -36.17
C VAL A 72 8.94 10.78 -37.07
N PRO A 73 8.91 11.97 -37.69
CA PRO A 73 10.07 12.45 -38.43
C PRO A 73 11.23 12.51 -37.43
N LEU A 74 12.19 11.58 -37.55
CA LEU A 74 13.45 11.65 -36.83
C LEU A 74 14.03 13.02 -37.16
N LYS A 75 14.17 13.88 -36.16
CA LYS A 75 14.92 15.12 -36.32
C LYS A 75 16.27 14.73 -36.91
N GLU A 76 16.56 15.23 -38.10
CA GLU A 76 17.80 14.89 -38.80
C GLU A 76 18.94 15.64 -38.11
N TYR A 77 19.54 14.97 -37.12
CA TYR A 77 20.61 15.54 -36.32
C TYR A 77 21.93 15.48 -37.07
N VAL A 78 22.68 16.58 -36.98
CA VAL A 78 24.09 16.62 -37.34
C VAL A 78 24.90 16.59 -36.06
N TYR A 79 25.82 15.66 -35.92
CA TYR A 79 26.66 15.54 -34.74
C TYR A 79 28.02 16.19 -34.99
N LYS A 80 28.52 16.90 -33.98
CA LYS A 80 29.87 17.50 -34.02
C LYS A 80 30.61 17.21 -32.73
N MET A 81 31.92 17.09 -32.86
CA MET A 81 32.85 17.06 -31.74
C MET A 81 33.49 18.45 -31.60
N GLU A 82 33.52 18.95 -30.38
CA GLU A 82 34.01 20.29 -30.06
C GLU A 82 34.93 20.28 -28.84
N ALA A 83 35.83 21.25 -28.78
CA ALA A 83 36.72 21.41 -27.64
C ALA A 83 35.93 21.91 -26.43
N ASN A 84 36.13 21.28 -25.28
CA ASN A 84 35.56 21.73 -24.01
C ASN A 84 36.41 22.88 -23.44
N PRO A 85 35.92 24.14 -23.45
CA PRO A 85 36.68 25.27 -22.93
C PRO A 85 36.82 25.25 -21.40
N ARG A 86 36.06 24.38 -20.72
CA ARG A 86 36.04 24.22 -19.25
C ARG A 86 36.63 22.86 -18.82
N THR A 87 37.48 22.28 -19.66
CA THR A 87 38.16 21.02 -19.36
C THR A 87 38.96 21.14 -18.06
N VAL A 88 38.89 20.10 -17.23
CA VAL A 88 39.66 20.00 -15.98
C VAL A 88 40.76 18.94 -16.07
N GLY A 89 40.86 18.22 -17.19
CA GLY A 89 41.91 17.24 -17.42
C GLY A 89 41.82 16.53 -18.77
N ALA A 90 42.62 15.49 -18.95
CA ALA A 90 42.65 14.75 -20.22
C ALA A 90 41.33 14.03 -20.54
N ILE A 91 40.54 13.71 -19.52
CA ILE A 91 39.34 12.87 -19.63
C ILE A 91 38.08 13.63 -20.14
N ASP A 92 38.12 14.95 -20.24
CA ASP A 92 36.97 15.79 -20.61
C ASP A 92 37.31 16.89 -21.63
N GLN A 93 38.36 16.69 -22.42
CA GLN A 93 38.89 17.68 -23.37
C GLN A 93 37.93 18.03 -24.51
N GLN A 94 37.06 17.10 -24.89
CA GLN A 94 36.12 17.25 -25.99
C GLN A 94 34.71 16.89 -25.53
N PHE A 95 33.72 17.36 -26.27
CA PHE A 95 32.34 16.90 -26.13
C PHE A 95 31.69 16.69 -27.49
N ILE A 96 30.68 15.84 -27.52
CA ILE A 96 29.83 15.62 -28.69
C ILE A 96 28.52 16.35 -28.48
N GLN A 97 28.10 17.13 -29.47
CA GLN A 97 26.82 17.84 -29.44
C GLN A 97 25.98 17.49 -30.68
N ALA A 98 24.68 17.33 -30.44
CA ALA A 98 23.69 17.21 -31.49
C ALA A 98 23.27 18.61 -31.98
N TYR A 99 23.12 18.74 -33.29
CA TYR A 99 22.66 19.95 -33.96
C TYR A 99 21.42 19.66 -34.79
N GLU A 100 20.43 20.52 -34.69
CA GLU A 100 19.26 20.50 -35.56
C GLU A 100 19.51 21.35 -36.80
N ARG A 101 19.23 20.79 -37.98
CA ARG A 101 19.21 21.56 -39.22
C ARG A 101 17.89 22.33 -39.30
N THR A 102 17.97 23.66 -39.28
CA THR A 102 16.78 24.52 -39.42
C THR A 102 16.24 24.47 -40.85
N ALA A 103 15.01 24.94 -41.06
CA ALA A 103 14.42 25.08 -42.39
C ALA A 103 15.24 25.99 -43.34
N GLN A 104 16.13 26.82 -42.79
CA GLN A 104 17.03 27.71 -43.53
C GLN A 104 18.42 27.07 -43.79
N GLY A 105 18.62 25.81 -43.39
CA GLY A 105 19.86 25.06 -43.57
C GLY A 105 20.97 25.38 -42.56
N THR A 106 20.71 26.24 -41.58
CA THR A 106 21.66 26.53 -40.49
C THR A 106 21.62 25.43 -39.43
N LEU A 107 22.74 25.22 -38.73
CA LEU A 107 22.83 24.24 -37.64
C LEU A 107 22.64 24.93 -36.30
N LYS A 108 21.56 24.60 -35.60
CA LYS A 108 21.25 25.08 -34.25
C LYS A 108 21.73 24.04 -33.23
N PRO A 109 22.54 24.40 -32.21
CA PRO A 109 22.89 23.48 -31.14
C PRO A 109 21.62 23.01 -30.40
N ASP A 110 21.51 21.71 -30.16
CA ASP A 110 20.49 21.08 -29.32
C ASP A 110 21.15 20.63 -28.00
N ARG A 111 21.29 19.33 -27.78
CA ARG A 111 21.84 18.76 -26.54
C ARG A 111 23.29 18.30 -26.68
N VAL A 112 24.05 18.42 -25.60
CA VAL A 112 25.33 17.72 -25.44
C VAL A 112 25.03 16.26 -25.12
N LEU A 113 25.77 15.35 -25.76
CA LEU A 113 25.56 13.91 -25.65
C LEU A 113 26.61 13.24 -24.76
N PHE A 114 27.88 13.68 -24.81
CA PHE A 114 28.96 13.03 -24.08
C PHE A 114 30.20 13.90 -23.99
N PHE A 115 30.86 13.94 -22.83
CA PHE A 115 32.20 14.50 -22.63
C PHE A 115 33.27 13.40 -22.59
N GLY A 116 34.46 13.65 -23.12
CA GLY A 116 35.49 12.61 -23.14
C GLY A 116 36.85 13.06 -23.63
N THR A 117 37.75 12.08 -23.74
CA THR A 117 39.00 12.22 -24.49
C THR A 117 38.70 12.40 -25.98
N ALA A 118 39.63 13.00 -26.72
CA ALA A 118 39.47 13.17 -28.17
C ALA A 118 39.22 11.85 -28.90
N ASP A 119 39.92 10.77 -28.53
CA ASP A 119 39.76 9.45 -29.17
C ASP A 119 38.39 8.83 -28.88
N LYS A 120 37.92 8.90 -27.62
CA LYS A 120 36.61 8.36 -27.24
C LYS A 120 35.49 9.13 -27.94
N CYS A 121 35.56 10.47 -27.96
CA CYS A 121 34.58 11.30 -28.65
C CYS A 121 34.61 11.08 -30.17
N ALA A 122 35.79 10.95 -30.79
CA ALA A 122 35.89 10.66 -32.22
C ALA A 122 35.27 9.30 -32.59
N GLY A 123 35.49 8.28 -31.75
CA GLY A 123 34.87 6.96 -31.90
C GLY A 123 33.34 7.01 -31.84
N ILE A 124 32.78 7.66 -30.82
CA ILE A 124 31.33 7.83 -30.67
C ILE A 124 30.74 8.65 -31.82
N LEU A 125 31.42 9.75 -32.24
CA LEU A 125 30.97 10.58 -33.35
C LEU A 125 30.88 9.78 -34.65
N LYS A 126 31.87 8.93 -34.95
CA LYS A 126 31.85 8.06 -36.13
C LYS A 126 30.65 7.12 -36.11
N LYS A 127 30.35 6.53 -34.95
CA LYS A 127 29.20 5.64 -34.79
C LYS A 127 27.87 6.37 -34.97
N LEU A 128 27.74 7.58 -34.41
CA LEU A 128 26.58 8.45 -34.61
C LEU A 128 26.37 8.83 -36.09
N GLN A 129 27.45 9.19 -36.79
CA GLN A 129 27.41 9.52 -38.21
C GLN A 129 27.05 8.33 -39.11
N SER A 130 27.45 7.12 -38.70
CA SER A 130 27.07 5.88 -39.40
C SER A 130 25.67 5.36 -39.06
N GLY A 131 25.02 5.92 -38.04
CA GLY A 131 23.73 5.46 -37.51
C GLY A 131 23.80 4.23 -36.60
N GLU A 132 25.01 3.75 -36.26
CA GLU A 132 25.21 2.68 -35.26
C GLU A 132 24.79 3.14 -33.86
N LEU A 133 24.99 4.43 -33.54
CA LEU A 133 24.46 5.07 -32.33
C LEU A 133 23.37 6.08 -32.70
N LYS A 134 22.39 6.21 -31.80
CA LYS A 134 21.29 7.16 -31.87
C LYS A 134 21.31 8.08 -30.65
N PRO A 135 20.65 9.25 -30.73
CA PRO A 135 20.51 10.15 -29.57
C PRO A 135 19.91 9.45 -28.33
N ASP A 136 18.98 8.51 -28.55
CA ASP A 136 18.31 7.76 -27.48
C ASP A 136 19.21 6.73 -26.79
N ASP A 137 20.43 6.50 -27.31
CA ASP A 137 21.44 5.69 -26.63
C ASP A 137 22.18 6.47 -25.54
N PHE A 138 21.90 7.77 -25.36
CA PHE A 138 22.48 8.60 -24.31
C PHE A 138 21.43 8.89 -23.24
N PHE A 139 21.77 8.55 -21.99
CA PHE A 139 20.97 8.81 -20.81
C PHE A 139 21.59 9.97 -20.01
N GLN A 140 20.78 10.88 -19.48
CA GLN A 140 21.24 12.01 -18.68
C GLN A 140 20.79 11.83 -17.23
N PRO A 141 21.61 11.25 -16.34
CA PRO A 141 21.28 11.15 -14.92
C PRO A 141 21.27 12.53 -14.26
N GLY A 142 20.34 12.75 -13.34
CA GLY A 142 20.31 13.95 -12.50
C GLY A 142 21.34 13.88 -11.37
N THR A 143 21.49 12.71 -10.76
CA THR A 143 22.49 12.46 -9.71
C THR A 143 23.24 11.16 -9.99
N ALA A 144 24.54 11.12 -9.68
CA ALA A 144 25.37 9.93 -9.82
C ALA A 144 26.24 9.74 -8.56
N ARG A 145 26.37 8.51 -8.08
CA ARG A 145 27.27 8.15 -6.98
C ARG A 145 27.92 6.79 -7.23
N ILE A 146 29.11 6.61 -6.67
CA ILE A 146 29.82 5.33 -6.68
C ILE A 146 28.98 4.28 -5.96
N SER A 147 28.69 3.17 -6.63
CA SER A 147 27.98 2.06 -5.99
C SER A 147 28.93 1.12 -5.25
N HIS A 148 28.33 0.23 -4.47
CA HIS A 148 29.00 -0.86 -3.77
C HIS A 148 29.26 -2.11 -4.63
N TYR A 149 29.05 -2.04 -5.95
CA TYR A 149 29.00 -3.21 -6.82
C TYR A 149 29.93 -3.11 -8.04
N LYS A 150 30.36 -4.28 -8.52
CA LYS A 150 31.07 -4.46 -9.81
C LYS A 150 30.43 -5.59 -10.60
N THR A 151 30.55 -5.54 -11.92
CA THR A 151 30.16 -6.64 -12.80
C THR A 151 31.17 -7.79 -12.71
N LYS A 152 30.78 -8.99 -13.16
CA LYS A 152 31.64 -10.19 -13.11
C LYS A 152 32.91 -10.07 -13.97
N ASP A 153 32.92 -9.21 -14.98
CA ASP A 153 34.09 -8.85 -15.78
C ASP A 153 34.97 -7.76 -15.13
N GLY A 154 34.63 -7.34 -13.90
CA GLY A 154 35.42 -6.42 -13.07
C GLY A 154 35.12 -4.94 -13.28
N ALA A 155 34.11 -4.58 -14.09
CA ALA A 155 33.77 -3.18 -14.31
C ALA A 155 33.01 -2.61 -13.11
N GLU A 156 33.38 -1.38 -12.74
CA GLU A 156 32.76 -0.70 -11.61
C GLU A 156 31.38 -0.17 -11.99
N LEU A 157 30.45 -0.20 -11.04
CA LEU A 157 29.11 0.31 -11.23
C LEU A 157 28.92 1.63 -10.46
N ASP A 158 28.18 2.54 -11.07
CA ASP A 158 27.64 3.73 -10.45
C ASP A 158 26.12 3.61 -10.34
N ALA A 159 25.58 4.17 -9.26
CA ALA A 159 24.16 4.36 -9.10
C ALA A 159 23.76 5.74 -9.64
N PHE A 160 22.56 5.84 -10.17
CA PHE A 160 22.03 7.06 -10.76
C PHE A 160 20.60 7.31 -10.29
N VAL A 161 20.25 8.59 -10.15
CA VAL A 161 18.85 9.02 -10.13
C VAL A 161 18.56 9.66 -11.49
N GLY A 162 17.58 9.11 -12.20
CA GLY A 162 17.15 9.61 -13.51
C GLY A 162 16.36 10.92 -13.41
N PRO A 163 16.08 11.57 -14.54
CA PRO A 163 15.23 12.77 -14.60
C PRO A 163 13.75 12.47 -14.30
N ASP A 164 13.41 11.19 -14.16
CA ASP A 164 12.10 10.65 -13.79
C ASP A 164 12.02 10.25 -12.31
N ASP A 165 12.99 10.67 -11.49
CA ASP A 165 13.13 10.36 -10.06
C ASP A 165 13.23 8.85 -9.75
N LYS A 166 13.68 8.05 -10.72
CA LYS A 166 13.91 6.60 -10.57
C LYS A 166 15.38 6.28 -10.36
N VAL A 167 15.63 5.15 -9.69
CA VAL A 167 16.98 4.66 -9.39
C VAL A 167 17.45 3.70 -10.47
N TYR A 168 18.66 3.93 -10.97
CA TYR A 168 19.32 3.11 -11.98
C TYR A 168 20.73 2.73 -11.53
N MET A 169 21.28 1.68 -12.14
CA MET A 169 22.66 1.26 -11.97
C MET A 169 23.29 0.97 -13.32
N GLY A 170 24.50 1.47 -13.54
CA GLY A 170 25.18 1.34 -14.83
C GLY A 170 26.68 1.32 -14.67
N ARG A 171 27.38 0.93 -15.75
CA ARG A 171 28.84 0.84 -15.73
C ARG A 171 29.47 2.22 -15.68
N ARG A 172 30.42 2.40 -14.76
CA ARG A 172 31.15 3.67 -14.59
C ARG A 172 31.91 4.10 -15.84
N ASP A 173 32.42 3.16 -16.63
CA ASP A 173 33.13 3.45 -17.88
C ASP A 173 32.21 4.01 -19.00
N HIS A 174 30.90 3.92 -18.81
CA HIS A 174 29.88 4.49 -19.69
C HIS A 174 29.42 5.88 -19.23
N TYR A 175 29.72 6.27 -18.00
CA TYR A 175 29.43 7.59 -17.46
C TYR A 175 30.60 8.56 -17.70
N ASP A 176 30.32 9.76 -18.18
CA ASP A 176 31.34 10.77 -18.47
C ASP A 176 31.72 11.65 -17.27
N ASN A 177 31.09 11.43 -16.11
CA ASN A 177 31.22 12.28 -14.91
C ASN A 177 30.86 13.76 -15.16
N ARG A 178 30.06 14.02 -16.19
CA ARG A 178 29.54 15.33 -16.60
C ARG A 178 28.03 15.29 -16.86
N GLY A 179 27.34 14.24 -16.37
CA GLY A 179 25.89 14.10 -16.48
C GLY A 179 25.40 13.35 -17.73
N HIS A 180 26.27 12.59 -18.41
CA HIS A 180 25.88 11.78 -19.56
C HIS A 180 26.38 10.35 -19.45
N TYR A 181 25.50 9.41 -19.74
CA TYR A 181 25.75 7.97 -19.73
C TYR A 181 25.48 7.40 -21.12
N LEU A 182 26.45 6.69 -21.69
CA LEU A 182 26.30 6.00 -22.96
C LEU A 182 25.70 4.61 -22.75
N ASN A 183 24.41 4.45 -23.04
CA ASN A 183 23.66 3.19 -22.93
C ASN A 183 23.48 2.48 -24.27
N ALA A 184 24.55 2.40 -25.07
CA ALA A 184 24.54 1.75 -26.37
C ALA A 184 24.31 0.23 -26.28
N ASP A 185 24.87 -0.40 -25.26
CA ASP A 185 24.80 -1.84 -25.01
C ASP A 185 23.60 -2.24 -24.15
N LYS A 186 22.76 -1.28 -23.76
CA LYS A 186 21.60 -1.47 -22.89
C LYS A 186 21.97 -2.05 -21.52
N SER A 187 23.16 -1.75 -21.02
CA SER A 187 23.64 -2.16 -19.70
C SER A 187 23.07 -1.32 -18.53
N LEU A 188 22.50 -0.15 -18.80
CA LEU A 188 21.87 0.65 -17.75
C LEU A 188 20.62 -0.07 -17.25
N LEU A 189 20.64 -0.40 -15.96
CA LEU A 189 19.64 -1.20 -15.30
C LEU A 189 18.75 -0.30 -14.44
N TYR A 190 17.44 -0.41 -14.60
CA TYR A 190 16.49 0.15 -13.65
C TYR A 190 16.45 -0.70 -12.36
N LEU A 191 16.49 -0.05 -11.20
CA LEU A 191 16.46 -0.70 -9.90
C LEU A 191 15.14 -0.51 -9.16
N SER A 192 14.69 0.74 -8.99
CA SER A 192 13.54 1.06 -8.14
C SER A 192 12.94 2.43 -8.44
N ASP A 193 11.65 2.59 -8.12
CA ASP A 193 10.94 3.87 -8.08
C ASP A 193 11.15 4.61 -6.74
N ASN A 194 11.68 3.92 -5.73
CA ASN A 194 12.00 4.44 -4.42
C ASN A 194 13.42 5.02 -4.39
N THR A 195 13.53 6.34 -4.26
CA THR A 195 14.81 7.05 -4.25
C THR A 195 15.68 6.71 -3.05
N VAL A 196 15.13 6.18 -1.95
CA VAL A 196 15.92 5.69 -0.80
C VAL A 196 16.89 4.58 -1.22
N MET A 197 16.52 3.77 -2.22
CA MET A 197 17.38 2.70 -2.72
C MET A 197 18.68 3.25 -3.31
N PHE A 198 18.69 4.48 -3.82
CA PHE A 198 19.90 5.15 -4.29
C PHE A 198 20.92 5.30 -3.15
N ASP A 199 20.49 5.70 -1.96
CA ASP A 199 21.35 5.82 -0.79
C ASP A 199 21.83 4.44 -0.31
N PHE A 200 21.02 3.40 -0.44
CA PHE A 200 21.44 2.08 0.05
C PHE A 200 22.45 1.42 -0.88
N VAL A 201 22.35 1.62 -2.19
CA VAL A 201 23.29 1.04 -3.17
C VAL A 201 24.56 1.87 -3.36
N SER A 202 24.58 3.13 -2.95
CA SER A 202 25.70 4.07 -3.20
C SER A 202 26.15 4.93 -2.02
N GLY A 203 25.41 4.91 -0.91
CA GLY A 203 25.64 5.75 0.26
C GLY A 203 26.78 5.27 1.15
N SER A 204 27.15 6.14 2.07
CA SER A 204 28.13 5.85 3.13
C SER A 204 27.48 5.04 4.25
N SER A 205 28.29 4.35 5.04
CA SER A 205 27.82 3.69 6.26
C SER A 205 27.14 4.68 7.21
N TYR A 206 26.11 4.21 7.90
CA TYR A 206 25.38 4.96 8.93
C TYR A 206 26.06 4.80 10.29
N ALA A 207 26.10 5.88 11.06
CA ALA A 207 26.62 5.86 12.43
C ALA A 207 25.67 5.18 13.42
N ALA A 208 24.36 5.22 13.13
CA ALA A 208 23.31 4.59 13.91
C ALA A 208 22.97 3.18 13.38
N THR A 209 22.34 2.37 14.23
CA THR A 209 21.86 1.03 13.92
C THR A 209 20.60 1.08 13.04
N GLN A 210 20.28 -0.04 12.38
CA GLN A 210 19.04 -0.17 11.60
C GLN A 210 17.78 0.12 12.44
N ALA A 211 17.75 -0.32 13.71
CA ALA A 211 16.61 -0.15 14.61
C ALA A 211 16.41 1.32 15.03
N GLU A 212 17.51 2.04 15.31
CA GLU A 212 17.45 3.47 15.66
C GLU A 212 16.94 4.31 14.49
N LEU A 213 17.38 4.01 13.26
CA LEU A 213 16.93 4.74 12.07
C LEU A 213 15.47 4.45 11.71
N LEU A 214 14.97 3.24 11.99
CA LEU A 214 13.54 2.91 11.92
C LEU A 214 12.74 3.70 12.96
N ALA A 215 13.18 3.68 14.23
CA ALA A 215 12.50 4.37 15.32
C ALA A 215 12.47 5.90 15.13
N GLN A 216 13.47 6.46 14.46
CA GLN A 216 13.54 7.89 14.12
C GLN A 216 12.76 8.25 12.85
N GLY A 217 12.12 7.28 12.18
CA GLY A 217 11.41 7.49 10.91
C GLY A 217 12.31 7.89 9.74
N CYS A 218 13.63 7.66 9.84
CA CYS A 218 14.58 7.94 8.75
C CYS A 218 14.39 6.95 7.60
N PHE A 219 14.03 5.70 7.91
CA PHE A 219 13.65 4.65 6.97
C PHE A 219 12.44 3.90 7.50
N THR A 220 11.72 3.24 6.61
CA THR A 220 10.59 2.36 6.92
C THR A 220 11.01 0.89 6.85
N MET A 221 10.17 0.00 7.40
CA MET A 221 10.40 -1.44 7.27
C MET A 221 10.26 -1.91 5.81
N GLU A 222 9.46 -1.21 5.00
CA GLU A 222 9.32 -1.44 3.56
C GLU A 222 10.60 -1.09 2.81
N ASP A 223 11.28 0.00 3.16
CA ASP A 223 12.59 0.36 2.58
C ASP A 223 13.63 -0.75 2.81
N TYR A 224 13.68 -1.30 4.04
CA TYR A 224 14.60 -2.40 4.36
C TYR A 224 14.23 -3.68 3.62
N ALA A 225 12.94 -4.02 3.54
CA ALA A 225 12.46 -5.18 2.81
C ALA A 225 12.75 -5.07 1.31
N GLU A 226 12.56 -3.89 0.72
CA GLU A 226 12.83 -3.62 -0.69
C GLU A 226 14.32 -3.76 -1.00
N PHE A 227 15.19 -3.18 -0.16
CA PHE A 227 16.63 -3.34 -0.35
C PHE A 227 17.09 -4.79 -0.22
N ASP A 228 16.52 -5.55 0.73
CA ASP A 228 16.81 -6.98 0.83
C ASP A 228 16.37 -7.72 -0.44
N ALA A 229 15.19 -7.42 -0.97
CA ALA A 229 14.69 -7.97 -2.23
C ALA A 229 15.61 -7.64 -3.42
N LEU A 230 16.14 -6.41 -3.49
CA LEU A 230 17.15 -6.04 -4.49
C LEU A 230 18.45 -6.82 -4.30
N ARG A 231 18.93 -6.97 -3.06
CA ARG A 231 20.16 -7.68 -2.69
C ARG A 231 20.11 -9.16 -3.08
N VAL A 232 19.01 -9.85 -2.78
CA VAL A 232 18.82 -11.27 -3.13
C VAL A 232 18.39 -11.47 -4.59
N GLY A 233 17.82 -10.45 -5.20
CA GLY A 233 17.34 -10.46 -6.58
C GLY A 233 18.34 -9.86 -7.55
N VAL A 234 18.05 -8.65 -8.03
CA VAL A 234 18.75 -8.04 -9.17
C VAL A 234 20.22 -7.72 -8.88
N LEU A 235 20.57 -7.36 -7.63
CA LEU A 235 21.95 -7.04 -7.25
C LEU A 235 22.80 -8.29 -7.05
N ALA A 236 22.19 -9.46 -6.82
CA ALA A 236 22.90 -10.73 -6.68
C ALA A 236 23.65 -11.15 -7.96
N GLN A 237 23.35 -10.52 -9.10
CA GLN A 237 24.09 -10.75 -10.34
C GLN A 237 25.47 -10.07 -10.37
N PHE A 238 25.71 -9.13 -9.45
CA PHE A 238 26.93 -8.34 -9.34
C PHE A 238 27.80 -8.81 -8.17
N GLU A 239 29.10 -8.51 -8.25
CA GLU A 239 30.03 -8.71 -7.14
C GLU A 239 29.96 -7.50 -6.20
N GLN A 240 29.69 -7.75 -4.92
CA GLN A 240 29.70 -6.71 -3.91
C GLN A 240 31.13 -6.41 -3.46
N VAL A 241 31.58 -5.17 -3.66
CA VAL A 241 32.94 -4.71 -3.34
C VAL A 241 33.01 -3.74 -2.17
N GLY A 242 31.86 -3.21 -1.76
CA GLY A 242 31.67 -2.42 -0.55
C GLY A 242 30.41 -2.89 0.19
N GLN A 243 30.35 -2.72 1.50
CA GLN A 243 29.19 -3.10 2.28
C GLN A 243 28.55 -1.89 2.93
N LEU A 244 27.23 -1.79 2.84
CA LEU A 244 26.45 -0.83 3.61
C LEU A 244 26.47 -1.27 5.07
N LEU A 245 26.95 -0.40 5.95
CA LEU A 245 27.06 -0.68 7.38
C LEU A 245 26.16 0.26 8.18
N PHE A 246 25.63 -0.22 9.29
CA PHE A 246 24.81 0.47 10.28
C PHE A 246 25.46 0.31 11.64
N ALA A 247 26.00 1.40 12.19
CA ALA A 247 26.83 1.37 13.40
C ALA A 247 28.01 0.38 13.30
N GLY A 248 28.56 0.19 12.09
CA GLY A 248 29.65 -0.76 11.82
C GLY A 248 29.21 -2.19 11.51
N GLU A 249 27.93 -2.53 11.69
CA GLU A 249 27.38 -3.85 11.38
C GLU A 249 26.83 -3.88 9.94
N PRO A 250 26.97 -4.99 9.21
CA PRO A 250 26.41 -5.11 7.87
C PRO A 250 24.88 -5.05 7.89
N PHE A 251 24.29 -4.54 6.80
CA PHE A 251 22.85 -4.65 6.59
C PHE A 251 22.39 -6.10 6.81
N SER A 252 21.47 -6.27 7.75
CA SER A 252 20.82 -7.55 8.03
C SER A 252 19.32 -7.34 7.98
N PHE A 253 18.67 -8.06 7.07
CA PHE A 253 17.23 -8.25 7.10
C PHE A 253 16.98 -9.70 7.49
N THR A 254 16.81 -9.94 8.78
CA THR A 254 16.19 -11.17 9.24
C THR A 254 14.71 -10.98 9.00
N GLN A 255 14.17 -11.67 7.98
CA GLN A 255 12.75 -11.99 8.01
C GLN A 255 12.46 -12.54 9.40
N PRO A 256 11.47 -12.01 10.14
CA PRO A 256 10.98 -12.71 11.32
C PRO A 256 10.71 -14.14 10.89
N ASP A 257 11.16 -15.13 11.68
CA ASP A 257 11.03 -16.54 11.31
C ASP A 257 9.57 -16.82 10.90
N ALA A 258 9.29 -17.83 10.08
CA ALA A 258 7.93 -18.07 9.58
C ALA A 258 6.88 -18.18 10.71
N ALA A 259 7.31 -18.46 11.95
CA ALA A 259 6.51 -18.37 13.16
C ALA A 259 6.27 -16.92 13.66
N GLU A 260 7.25 -16.03 13.65
CA GLU A 260 7.08 -14.61 14.00
C GLU A 260 6.42 -13.81 12.88
N GLN A 261 6.72 -14.11 11.61
CA GLN A 261 5.95 -13.60 10.47
C GLN A 261 4.53 -14.16 10.50
N ALA A 262 4.32 -15.44 10.86
CA ALA A 262 2.95 -15.91 11.08
C ALA A 262 2.31 -15.23 12.29
N VAL A 263 3.04 -14.81 13.32
CA VAL A 263 2.46 -14.07 14.46
C VAL A 263 2.18 -12.61 14.12
N VAL A 264 3.03 -11.94 13.32
CA VAL A 264 2.83 -10.55 12.87
C VAL A 264 1.83 -10.47 11.73
N ILE A 265 1.85 -11.40 10.77
CA ILE A 265 0.82 -11.56 9.74
C ILE A 265 -0.46 -12.06 10.40
N GLU A 266 -0.45 -12.99 11.36
CA GLU A 266 -1.68 -13.29 12.12
C GLU A 266 -2.11 -12.11 12.97
N ALA A 267 -1.22 -11.23 13.47
CA ALA A 267 -1.61 -10.07 14.25
C ALA A 267 -2.20 -8.97 13.36
N GLN A 268 -1.60 -8.71 12.19
CA GLN A 268 -2.10 -7.80 11.16
C GLN A 268 -3.35 -8.37 10.50
N ASP A 269 -3.38 -9.63 10.08
CA ASP A 269 -4.58 -10.31 9.54
C ASP A 269 -5.64 -10.48 10.65
N LYS A 270 -5.29 -10.57 11.95
CA LYS A 270 -6.28 -10.46 13.06
C LYS A 270 -6.77 -9.04 13.26
N GLN A 271 -5.95 -8.02 13.05
CA GLN A 271 -6.33 -6.61 13.21
C GLN A 271 -7.18 -6.14 12.00
N GLU A 272 -6.81 -6.54 10.79
CA GLU A 272 -7.51 -6.30 9.52
C GLU A 272 -8.74 -7.21 9.33
N SER A 273 -8.86 -8.32 10.07
CA SER A 273 -10.07 -9.17 10.07
C SER A 273 -11.10 -8.81 11.14
N ARG A 274 -10.89 -7.72 11.88
CA ARG A 274 -11.85 -7.22 12.87
C ARG A 274 -12.78 -6.18 12.26
N LEU A 275 -13.99 -6.11 12.81
CA LEU A 275 -14.90 -5.00 12.53
C LEU A 275 -14.27 -3.71 13.09
N ASP A 276 -14.82 -2.55 12.72
CA ASP A 276 -14.29 -1.31 13.24
C ASP A 276 -14.39 -1.27 14.79
N GLU A 277 -13.27 -0.92 15.42
CA GLU A 277 -13.14 -0.73 16.86
C GLU A 277 -12.84 0.74 17.15
N TYR A 278 -13.30 1.22 18.31
CA TYR A 278 -13.03 2.59 18.77
C TYR A 278 -11.52 2.80 18.92
N PRO A 279 -10.91 3.81 18.27
CA PRO A 279 -9.48 4.08 18.40
C PRO A 279 -9.14 4.51 19.83
N LEU A 280 -8.43 3.66 20.57
CA LEU A 280 -7.95 4.00 21.91
C LEU A 280 -6.68 4.86 21.83
N PRO A 281 -6.48 5.80 22.78
CA PRO A 281 -5.32 6.67 22.79
C PRO A 281 -4.02 5.91 23.07
N ASP A 282 -4.11 4.77 23.77
CA ASP A 282 -3.02 3.84 23.99
C ASP A 282 -3.50 2.39 23.79
N PRO A 283 -3.10 1.72 22.69
CA PRO A 283 -3.48 0.34 22.40
C PRO A 283 -2.93 -0.70 23.40
N ALA A 284 -2.00 -0.32 24.28
CA ALA A 284 -1.48 -1.23 25.31
C ALA A 284 -2.53 -1.60 26.37
N PHE A 285 -3.60 -0.80 26.49
CA PHE A 285 -4.64 -0.99 27.50
C PHE A 285 -6.02 -1.16 26.85
N PRO A 286 -6.89 -2.03 27.40
CA PRO A 286 -8.28 -2.11 26.96
C PRO A 286 -9.09 -0.90 27.45
N ALA A 287 -10.20 -0.61 26.77
CA ALA A 287 -11.05 0.54 27.09
C ALA A 287 -11.62 0.54 28.53
N ASP A 288 -11.75 -0.64 29.14
CA ASP A 288 -12.31 -0.86 30.47
C ASP A 288 -11.24 -1.07 31.57
N GLU A 289 -9.96 -0.84 31.26
CA GLU A 289 -8.83 -0.98 32.19
C GLU A 289 -9.05 -0.22 33.51
N LEU A 290 -9.50 1.03 33.41
CA LEU A 290 -9.72 1.89 34.58
C LEU A 290 -10.87 1.39 35.46
N GLU A 291 -11.92 0.83 34.86
CA GLU A 291 -13.04 0.25 35.60
C GLU A 291 -12.61 -1.05 36.31
N GLN A 292 -11.97 -1.96 35.57
CA GLN A 292 -11.62 -3.28 36.08
C GLN A 292 -10.53 -3.25 37.16
N ASN A 293 -9.48 -2.46 36.96
CA ASN A 293 -8.26 -2.52 37.78
C ASN A 293 -8.12 -1.35 38.76
N TYR A 294 -8.77 -0.21 38.48
CA TYR A 294 -8.66 1.00 39.30
C TYR A 294 -9.99 1.41 39.96
N GLY A 295 -11.10 0.76 39.59
CA GLY A 295 -12.43 1.01 40.16
C GLY A 295 -13.08 2.30 39.65
N TYR A 296 -12.59 2.86 38.56
CA TYR A 296 -13.11 4.09 37.97
C TYR A 296 -14.10 3.76 36.83
N ALA A 297 -15.39 3.83 37.15
CA ALA A 297 -16.49 3.53 36.21
C ALA A 297 -17.10 4.79 35.54
N GLY A 298 -16.34 5.90 35.49
CA GLY A 298 -16.84 7.18 34.95
C GLY A 298 -17.06 7.16 33.44
N GLY A 299 -16.27 6.36 32.70
CA GLY A 299 -16.37 6.21 31.24
C GLY A 299 -15.87 7.42 30.43
N ASP A 300 -15.59 8.53 31.10
CA ASP A 300 -15.10 9.82 30.61
C ASP A 300 -13.57 9.90 30.51
N LEU A 301 -12.83 8.94 31.06
CA LEU A 301 -11.38 8.84 30.96
C LEU A 301 -10.95 7.58 30.21
N LEU A 302 -9.84 7.69 29.47
CA LEU A 302 -9.24 6.63 28.67
C LEU A 302 -7.80 6.34 29.13
N PRO A 303 -7.42 5.06 29.30
CA PRO A 303 -6.14 4.67 29.90
C PRO A 303 -4.93 4.99 29.01
N LEU A 304 -3.81 5.36 29.64
CA LEU A 304 -2.53 5.67 29.00
C LEU A 304 -1.33 5.08 29.75
N SER A 305 -0.32 4.65 28.99
CA SER A 305 1.05 4.52 29.49
C SER A 305 1.63 5.89 29.84
N ARG A 306 2.73 5.89 30.59
CA ARG A 306 3.46 7.12 30.90
C ARG A 306 3.99 7.78 29.63
N GLU A 307 4.55 6.98 28.73
CA GLU A 307 5.12 7.44 27.47
C GLU A 307 4.05 8.16 26.65
N ARG A 308 2.88 7.54 26.51
CA ARG A 308 1.77 8.13 25.77
C ARG A 308 1.20 9.37 26.45
N ALA A 309 1.14 9.38 27.78
CA ALA A 309 0.71 10.53 28.56
C ALA A 309 1.64 11.75 28.36
N VAL A 310 2.96 11.55 28.26
CA VAL A 310 3.91 12.63 27.95
C VAL A 310 3.63 13.21 26.56
N GLU A 311 3.45 12.36 25.54
CA GLU A 311 3.16 12.80 24.18
C GLU A 311 1.88 13.63 24.09
N LEU A 312 0.80 13.16 24.73
CA LEU A 312 -0.50 13.84 24.70
C LEU A 312 -0.48 15.14 25.50
N LEU A 313 0.26 15.20 26.61
CA LEU A 313 0.44 16.44 27.36
C LEU A 313 1.22 17.49 26.54
N GLU A 314 2.24 17.08 25.77
CA GLU A 314 2.98 17.96 24.86
C GLU A 314 2.12 18.46 23.67
N GLN A 315 1.02 17.77 23.38
CA GLN A 315 -0.01 18.19 22.42
C GLN A 315 -1.13 19.05 23.06
N ASP A 316 -0.93 19.51 24.30
CA ASP A 316 -1.88 20.30 25.09
C ASP A 316 -3.18 19.56 25.46
N LEU A 317 -3.20 18.21 25.51
CA LEU A 317 -4.35 17.45 26.05
C LEU A 317 -4.25 17.32 27.58
N THR A 318 -5.40 17.29 28.26
CA THR A 318 -5.45 17.17 29.72
C THR A 318 -5.20 15.73 30.15
N VAL A 319 -4.11 15.52 30.88
CA VAL A 319 -3.74 14.22 31.45
C VAL A 319 -4.11 14.13 32.92
N TYR A 320 -4.63 12.98 33.30
CA TYR A 320 -4.98 12.62 34.67
C TYR A 320 -4.13 11.46 35.14
N MET A 321 -3.80 11.50 36.42
CA MET A 321 -3.23 10.40 37.18
C MET A 321 -4.36 9.64 37.87
N VAL A 322 -4.36 8.31 37.79
CA VAL A 322 -5.44 7.46 38.30
C VAL A 322 -4.89 6.47 39.34
N GLU A 323 -5.26 6.66 40.60
CA GLU A 323 -4.94 5.74 41.70
C GLU A 323 -6.14 4.86 42.05
N ALA A 324 -5.88 3.61 42.41
CA ALA A 324 -6.94 2.65 42.73
C ALA A 324 -7.72 3.10 43.98
N GLY A 325 -9.01 3.38 43.80
CA GLY A 325 -9.91 3.81 44.87
C GLY A 325 -9.83 5.30 45.23
N GLU A 326 -9.03 6.09 44.52
CA GLU A 326 -9.02 7.55 44.64
C GLU A 326 -9.65 8.22 43.40
N ASN A 327 -9.95 9.51 43.50
CA ASN A 327 -10.44 10.27 42.35
C ASN A 327 -9.25 10.67 41.46
N PRO A 328 -9.41 10.63 40.12
CA PRO A 328 -8.37 11.07 39.20
C PRO A 328 -7.92 12.51 39.48
N ALA A 329 -6.61 12.73 39.46
CA ALA A 329 -5.99 14.04 39.69
C ALA A 329 -5.29 14.52 38.42
N MET A 330 -5.48 15.79 38.05
CA MET A 330 -4.84 16.37 36.87
C MET A 330 -3.32 16.47 37.06
N VAL A 331 -2.58 16.17 35.99
CA VAL A 331 -1.13 16.39 35.88
C VAL A 331 -0.90 17.76 35.25
N PHE A 332 -0.05 18.60 35.84
CA PHE A 332 0.14 19.98 35.35
C PHE A 332 1.28 20.12 34.35
N ASP A 333 2.34 19.34 34.51
CA ASP A 333 3.49 19.39 33.62
C ASP A 333 4.19 18.03 33.49
N ARG A 334 5.19 18.00 32.60
CA ARG A 334 5.96 16.80 32.31
C ARG A 334 6.76 16.32 33.53
N ASP A 335 7.22 17.23 34.39
CA ASP A 335 8.03 16.86 35.54
C ASP A 335 7.17 16.12 36.57
N ASP A 336 5.94 16.60 36.82
CA ASP A 336 4.94 15.91 37.66
C ASP A 336 4.70 14.46 37.22
N LEU A 337 4.64 14.23 35.90
CA LEU A 337 4.42 12.93 35.27
C LEU A 337 5.62 11.99 35.48
N MET A 338 6.84 12.53 35.36
CA MET A 338 8.08 11.78 35.46
C MET A 338 8.47 11.45 36.90
N GLU A 339 8.06 12.27 37.88
CA GLU A 339 8.29 12.02 39.31
C GLU A 339 7.42 10.87 39.86
N GLN A 340 6.37 10.47 39.14
CA GLN A 340 5.49 9.39 39.58
C GLN A 340 6.19 8.02 39.60
N PRO A 341 5.81 7.12 40.54
CA PRO A 341 6.38 5.78 40.64
C PRO A 341 6.12 4.95 39.37
N GLU A 342 7.07 4.09 39.03
CA GLU A 342 6.95 3.17 37.89
C GLU A 342 5.69 2.30 38.04
N GLY A 343 4.91 2.18 36.97
CA GLY A 343 3.60 1.52 36.98
C GLY A 343 2.41 2.42 37.35
N MET A 344 2.62 3.72 37.57
CA MET A 344 1.52 4.69 37.72
C MET A 344 0.62 4.72 36.47
N MET A 345 -0.69 4.73 36.68
CA MET A 345 -1.68 4.80 35.62
C MET A 345 -2.00 6.25 35.27
N PHE A 346 -2.02 6.54 33.97
CA PHE A 346 -2.46 7.83 33.46
C PHE A 346 -3.70 7.68 32.59
N ALA A 347 -4.39 8.78 32.34
CA ALA A 347 -5.55 8.80 31.48
C ALA A 347 -5.70 10.16 30.79
N VAL A 348 -6.40 10.19 29.67
CA VAL A 348 -6.86 11.41 29.00
C VAL A 348 -8.39 11.44 29.00
N THR A 349 -8.97 12.62 28.89
CA THR A 349 -10.42 12.72 28.71
C THR A 349 -10.84 12.12 27.36
N ARG A 350 -11.97 11.42 27.36
CA ARG A 350 -12.58 10.88 26.14
C ARG A 350 -12.90 12.00 25.15
N GLU A 351 -13.43 13.12 25.66
CA GLU A 351 -13.82 14.28 24.85
C GLU A 351 -12.63 14.88 24.10
N GLU A 352 -11.54 15.24 24.81
CA GLU A 352 -10.36 15.82 24.14
C GLU A 352 -9.68 14.81 23.21
N TRP A 353 -9.71 13.52 23.56
CA TRP A 353 -9.21 12.47 22.68
C TRP A 353 -9.98 12.42 21.36
N GLU A 354 -11.31 12.44 21.41
CA GLU A 354 -12.17 12.40 20.22
C GLU A 354 -12.01 13.65 19.33
N GLU A 355 -11.65 14.80 19.92
CA GLU A 355 -11.35 16.04 19.19
C GLU A 355 -9.92 16.10 18.62
N SER A 356 -9.03 15.22 19.08
CA SER A 356 -7.62 15.21 18.71
C SER A 356 -7.37 14.92 17.23
N GLN A 357 -6.17 15.26 16.77
CA GLN A 357 -5.74 14.90 15.41
C GLN A 357 -5.47 13.39 15.29
N ASP A 358 -4.91 12.77 16.34
CA ASP A 358 -4.56 11.35 16.35
C ASP A 358 -5.81 10.46 16.21
N PHE A 359 -6.90 10.78 16.91
CA PHE A 359 -8.18 10.07 16.77
C PHE A 359 -8.74 10.19 15.35
N ARG A 360 -8.77 11.39 14.78
CA ARG A 360 -9.21 11.61 13.39
C ARG A 360 -8.34 10.86 12.39
N GLN A 361 -7.03 10.83 12.59
CA GLN A 361 -6.12 10.12 11.71
C GLN A 361 -6.35 8.60 11.78
N ALA A 362 -6.55 8.04 12.97
CA ALA A 362 -6.87 6.63 13.14
C ALA A 362 -8.20 6.24 12.46
N VAL A 363 -9.22 7.11 12.55
CA VAL A 363 -10.52 6.92 11.86
C VAL A 363 -10.39 7.03 10.34
N LEU A 364 -9.52 7.90 9.83
CA LEU A 364 -9.29 8.06 8.40
C LEU A 364 -8.47 6.91 7.81
N ASP A 365 -7.50 6.39 8.56
CA ASP A 365 -6.62 5.30 8.13
C ASP A 365 -7.40 4.02 7.75
N ARG A 366 -8.43 3.65 8.53
CA ARG A 366 -9.30 2.52 8.19
C ARG A 366 -10.03 2.67 6.85
N MET A 367 -10.23 3.90 6.34
CA MET A 367 -10.84 4.08 5.01
C MET A 367 -9.93 3.64 3.87
N GLN A 368 -8.62 3.48 4.11
CA GLN A 368 -7.65 3.00 3.12
C GLN A 368 -7.69 1.47 2.95
N HIS A 369 -8.39 0.76 3.83
CA HIS A 369 -8.43 -0.71 3.93
C HIS A 369 -9.81 -1.28 3.54
N GLN A 370 -10.42 -0.76 2.47
CA GLN A 370 -11.79 -1.11 2.06
C GLN A 370 -11.99 -2.62 1.78
N PRO A 371 -11.13 -3.31 1.00
CA PRO A 371 -11.31 -4.73 0.72
C PRO A 371 -11.17 -5.61 1.96
N GLU A 372 -10.22 -5.29 2.83
CA GLU A 372 -9.94 -6.03 4.06
C GLU A 372 -11.11 -5.89 5.04
N ARG A 373 -11.64 -4.68 5.21
CA ARG A 373 -12.81 -4.41 6.09
C ARG A 373 -14.09 -5.06 5.58
N GLU A 374 -14.34 -5.04 4.27
CA GLU A 374 -15.50 -5.74 3.71
C GLU A 374 -15.37 -7.25 3.94
N LYS A 375 -14.18 -7.82 3.74
CA LYS A 375 -13.90 -9.22 4.04
C LYS A 375 -14.07 -9.54 5.53
N ALA A 376 -13.55 -8.71 6.42
CA ALA A 376 -13.71 -8.83 7.87
C ALA A 376 -15.18 -8.91 8.27
N PHE A 377 -16.00 -8.00 7.75
CA PHE A 377 -17.45 -8.00 7.91
C PHE A 377 -18.09 -9.32 7.40
N LEU A 378 -17.75 -9.73 6.17
CA LEU A 378 -18.30 -10.92 5.55
C LEU A 378 -17.85 -12.23 6.22
N ASP A 379 -16.70 -12.26 6.86
CA ASP A 379 -16.16 -13.42 7.56
C ASP A 379 -16.46 -13.43 9.07
N HIS A 380 -16.93 -12.31 9.63
CA HIS A 380 -17.22 -12.16 11.07
C HIS A 380 -18.17 -13.24 11.62
N ALA A 381 -17.82 -13.90 12.73
CA ALA A 381 -18.59 -15.05 13.19
C ALA A 381 -19.95 -14.71 13.81
N ALA A 382 -20.08 -13.52 14.41
CA ALA A 382 -21.31 -13.05 15.04
C ALA A 382 -22.15 -12.19 14.09
N ASP A 383 -23.33 -11.78 14.57
CA ASP A 383 -24.16 -10.83 13.85
C ASP A 383 -23.46 -9.46 13.82
N CYS A 384 -23.44 -8.84 12.65
CA CYS A 384 -22.81 -7.55 12.42
C CYS A 384 -23.54 -6.77 11.33
N PHE A 385 -23.23 -5.48 11.22
CA PHE A 385 -23.70 -4.64 10.14
C PHE A 385 -22.56 -3.87 9.50
N ALA A 386 -22.80 -3.42 8.27
CA ALA A 386 -21.95 -2.54 7.51
C ALA A 386 -22.79 -1.41 6.91
N ILE A 387 -22.23 -0.21 6.82
CA ILE A 387 -22.85 0.96 6.20
C ILE A 387 -22.02 1.34 4.98
N TYR A 388 -22.70 1.49 3.85
CA TYR A 388 -22.12 1.96 2.60
C TYR A 388 -22.78 3.27 2.21
N GLN A 389 -21.97 4.25 1.82
CA GLN A 389 -22.45 5.54 1.32
C GLN A 389 -21.82 5.82 -0.05
N VAL A 390 -22.54 6.56 -0.88
CA VAL A 390 -22.04 6.92 -2.22
C VAL A 390 -20.74 7.71 -2.07
N ARG A 391 -19.70 7.32 -2.83
CA ARG A 391 -18.39 7.96 -2.73
C ARG A 391 -18.45 9.45 -2.94
N ASP A 392 -17.52 10.17 -2.31
CA ASP A 392 -17.39 11.60 -2.50
C ASP A 392 -16.72 11.97 -3.85
N ASP A 393 -17.36 11.60 -4.96
CA ASP A 393 -16.96 11.91 -6.33
C ASP A 393 -17.98 12.84 -7.01
N ASP A 394 -17.50 13.88 -7.71
CA ASP A 394 -18.31 14.81 -8.51
C ASP A 394 -19.13 14.09 -9.59
N ALA A 395 -18.61 13.00 -10.16
CA ALA A 395 -19.30 12.21 -11.18
C ALA A 395 -20.51 11.44 -10.62
N LEU A 396 -20.54 11.22 -9.29
CA LEU A 396 -21.61 10.52 -8.59
C LEU A 396 -22.60 11.46 -7.91
N ARG A 397 -22.39 12.78 -8.03
CA ARG A 397 -23.24 13.78 -7.38
C ARG A 397 -24.72 13.63 -7.73
N ASP A 398 -25.00 13.25 -8.98
CA ASP A 398 -26.37 13.09 -9.48
C ASP A 398 -27.12 11.90 -8.87
N ILE A 399 -26.42 10.93 -8.26
CA ILE A 399 -27.06 9.75 -7.65
C ILE A 399 -27.14 9.83 -6.12
N ARG A 400 -26.48 10.81 -5.50
CA ARG A 400 -26.54 11.00 -4.05
C ARG A 400 -27.90 11.53 -3.64
N PHE A 401 -28.46 10.98 -2.57
CA PHE A 401 -29.76 11.37 -2.03
C PHE A 401 -30.96 11.09 -2.96
N GLU A 402 -30.77 10.24 -3.97
CA GLU A 402 -31.82 9.90 -4.93
C GLU A 402 -32.43 8.52 -4.67
N SER A 403 -33.72 8.36 -4.98
CA SER A 403 -34.47 7.12 -4.75
C SER A 403 -34.17 6.04 -5.80
N LEU A 404 -34.54 4.78 -5.52
CA LEU A 404 -34.46 3.71 -6.51
C LEU A 404 -35.35 4.00 -7.73
N ASP A 405 -36.50 4.64 -7.53
CA ASP A 405 -37.41 5.02 -8.60
C ASP A 405 -36.81 6.11 -9.50
N TRP A 406 -36.09 7.07 -8.90
CA TRP A 406 -35.36 8.08 -9.66
C TRP A 406 -34.24 7.43 -10.47
N LEU A 407 -33.43 6.55 -9.88
CA LEU A 407 -32.36 5.83 -10.59
C LEU A 407 -32.91 5.05 -11.79
N LYS A 408 -34.00 4.30 -11.59
CA LYS A 408 -34.70 3.59 -12.67
C LYS A 408 -35.17 4.54 -13.76
N SER A 409 -35.71 5.72 -13.40
CA SER A 409 -36.17 6.72 -14.37
C SER A 409 -35.05 7.27 -15.26
N LYS A 410 -33.80 7.23 -14.77
CA LYS A 410 -32.58 7.61 -15.49
C LYS A 410 -31.90 6.45 -16.20
N GLY A 411 -32.46 5.24 -16.14
CA GLY A 411 -31.85 4.02 -16.69
C GLY A 411 -30.60 3.59 -15.92
N ARG A 412 -30.48 3.95 -14.64
CA ARG A 412 -29.38 3.58 -13.75
C ARG A 412 -29.82 2.50 -12.77
N ALA A 413 -28.85 1.75 -12.26
CA ALA A 413 -29.02 0.81 -11.17
C ALA A 413 -28.08 1.17 -10.02
N VAL A 414 -28.27 0.55 -8.85
CA VAL A 414 -27.30 0.62 -7.76
C VAL A 414 -26.10 -0.23 -8.14
N GLU A 415 -24.93 0.40 -8.24
CA GLU A 415 -23.68 -0.26 -8.61
C GLU A 415 -22.74 -0.23 -7.40
N ARG A 416 -22.26 -1.40 -6.96
CA ARG A 416 -21.38 -1.55 -5.78
C ARG A 416 -20.15 -0.65 -5.86
N ASP A 417 -19.58 -0.52 -7.05
CA ASP A 417 -18.40 0.29 -7.32
C ASP A 417 -18.62 1.79 -7.16
N ASN A 418 -19.83 2.27 -6.84
CA ASN A 418 -20.09 3.69 -6.55
C ASN A 418 -20.14 4.00 -5.04
N TYR A 419 -19.85 3.02 -4.19
CA TYR A 419 -20.00 3.11 -2.74
C TYR A 419 -18.69 2.81 -1.99
N ASP A 420 -18.47 3.54 -0.91
CA ASP A 420 -17.44 3.23 0.09
C ASP A 420 -18.08 2.54 1.30
N LEU A 421 -17.40 1.55 1.87
CA LEU A 421 -17.69 1.00 3.18
C LEU A 421 -17.23 2.00 4.24
N VAL A 422 -18.19 2.72 4.83
CA VAL A 422 -17.89 3.81 5.78
C VAL A 422 -17.86 3.32 7.23
N TYR A 423 -18.56 2.23 7.56
CA TYR A 423 -18.61 1.74 8.93
C TYR A 423 -19.00 0.26 9.02
N THR A 424 -18.45 -0.46 10.00
CA THR A 424 -18.76 -1.84 10.34
C THR A 424 -18.79 -2.00 11.85
N ALA A 425 -19.77 -2.71 12.40
CA ALA A 425 -19.79 -2.98 13.84
C ALA A 425 -20.62 -4.23 14.18
N PRO A 426 -20.43 -4.82 15.38
CA PRO A 426 -21.29 -5.88 15.87
C PRO A 426 -22.75 -5.42 15.92
N LEU A 427 -23.67 -6.32 15.60
CA LEU A 427 -25.10 -6.04 15.63
C LEU A 427 -25.68 -6.58 16.94
N SER A 428 -26.27 -5.68 17.72
CA SER A 428 -27.06 -6.05 18.90
C SER A 428 -28.21 -7.00 18.54
N THR A 429 -28.70 -7.77 19.52
CA THR A 429 -29.78 -8.72 19.25
C THR A 429 -31.11 -7.99 19.06
N PHE A 430 -31.70 -8.09 17.86
CA PHE A 430 -33.00 -7.53 17.52
C PHE A 430 -34.00 -8.60 17.09
N ALA A 431 -35.30 -8.31 17.29
CA ALA A 431 -36.38 -9.25 16.97
C ALA A 431 -36.53 -9.51 15.46
N SER A 432 -36.24 -8.52 14.61
CA SER A 432 -36.37 -8.61 13.15
C SER A 432 -35.30 -7.76 12.44
N ALA A 433 -35.18 -7.92 11.12
CA ALA A 433 -34.27 -7.11 10.32
C ALA A 433 -34.75 -5.65 10.29
N ASP A 434 -36.06 -5.44 10.13
CA ASP A 434 -36.67 -4.10 10.17
C ASP A 434 -36.41 -3.37 11.48
N ALA A 435 -36.55 -4.05 12.63
CA ALA A 435 -36.25 -3.45 13.93
C ALA A 435 -34.76 -3.08 14.07
N ALA A 436 -33.86 -3.86 13.48
CA ALA A 436 -32.45 -3.53 13.44
C ALA A 436 -32.19 -2.31 12.53
N LEU A 437 -32.82 -2.25 11.36
CA LEU A 437 -32.70 -1.13 10.41
C LEU A 437 -33.22 0.18 11.01
N ASP A 438 -34.37 0.17 11.68
CA ASP A 438 -34.94 1.34 12.34
C ASP A 438 -34.01 1.85 13.46
N GLN A 439 -33.43 0.94 14.24
CA GLN A 439 -32.50 1.32 15.31
C GLN A 439 -31.19 1.88 14.75
N LEU A 440 -30.63 1.27 13.70
CA LEU A 440 -29.41 1.76 13.05
C LEU A 440 -29.68 3.12 12.39
N TRP A 441 -30.82 3.29 11.72
CA TRP A 441 -31.24 4.59 11.19
C TRP A 441 -31.28 5.65 12.29
N TYR A 442 -31.88 5.33 13.44
CA TYR A 442 -31.95 6.27 14.56
C TYR A 442 -30.57 6.62 15.11
N GLN A 443 -29.74 5.62 15.37
CA GLN A 443 -28.40 5.78 15.90
C GLN A 443 -27.55 6.67 14.98
N PHE A 444 -27.42 6.31 13.70
CA PHE A 444 -26.59 7.04 12.75
C PHE A 444 -27.23 8.31 12.17
N ASN A 445 -28.32 8.79 12.78
CA ASN A 445 -28.90 10.11 12.51
C ASN A 445 -29.03 11.00 13.76
N ASN A 446 -29.04 10.43 14.96
CA ASN A 446 -29.31 11.17 16.19
C ASN A 446 -28.25 10.96 17.28
N ASP A 447 -27.56 9.82 17.27
CA ASP A 447 -26.62 9.39 18.31
C ASP A 447 -25.43 8.66 17.67
N HIS A 448 -24.66 9.42 16.87
CA HIS A 448 -23.56 8.85 16.10
C HIS A 448 -22.46 8.36 17.05
N PRO A 449 -21.87 7.17 16.80
CA PRO A 449 -20.58 6.84 17.39
C PRO A 449 -19.56 7.96 17.09
N ALA A 450 -18.73 8.34 18.06
CA ALA A 450 -17.76 9.42 17.89
C ALA A 450 -16.76 9.16 16.75
N ASP A 451 -16.47 7.89 16.48
CA ASP A 451 -15.61 7.47 15.39
C ASP A 451 -16.35 7.43 14.03
N PHE A 452 -17.67 7.51 13.99
CA PHE A 452 -18.43 7.68 12.74
C PHE A 452 -18.33 9.11 12.21
N GLN A 453 -17.23 9.40 11.49
CA GLN A 453 -16.92 10.71 10.92
C GLN A 453 -17.43 10.88 9.47
N HIS A 454 -18.65 10.40 9.20
CA HIS A 454 -19.32 10.52 7.89
C HIS A 454 -20.72 11.15 8.06
N PRO A 455 -21.37 11.68 6.99
CA PRO A 455 -22.71 12.23 7.11
C PRO A 455 -23.73 11.20 7.59
N SER A 456 -24.75 11.72 8.28
CA SER A 456 -25.94 10.99 8.70
C SER A 456 -26.52 10.13 7.56
N LEU A 457 -27.10 8.98 7.92
CA LEU A 457 -27.78 8.11 6.98
C LEU A 457 -28.92 8.82 6.26
N SER A 458 -28.90 8.73 4.94
CA SER A 458 -29.85 9.39 4.05
C SER A 458 -30.26 8.47 2.89
N VAL A 459 -31.20 8.97 2.08
CA VAL A 459 -31.56 8.32 0.82
C VAL A 459 -30.28 8.08 0.01
N SER A 460 -30.21 6.96 -0.70
CA SER A 460 -29.02 6.44 -1.38
C SER A 460 -28.04 5.63 -0.56
N ASP A 461 -28.06 5.71 0.77
CA ASP A 461 -27.16 4.89 1.58
C ASP A 461 -27.64 3.43 1.68
N ILE A 462 -26.73 2.51 2.02
CA ILE A 462 -27.05 1.09 2.12
C ILE A 462 -26.58 0.54 3.45
N ILE A 463 -27.51 -0.05 4.19
CA ILE A 463 -27.22 -0.83 5.39
C ILE A 463 -27.17 -2.30 4.99
N VAL A 464 -26.04 -2.95 5.25
CA VAL A 464 -25.89 -4.38 5.04
C VAL A 464 -25.92 -5.07 6.39
N LEU A 465 -26.88 -5.96 6.59
CA LEU A 465 -27.02 -6.76 7.79
C LEU A 465 -26.50 -8.16 7.53
N LYS A 466 -25.63 -8.65 8.41
CA LYS A 466 -25.26 -10.06 8.50
C LYS A 466 -25.85 -10.64 9.77
N ARG A 467 -26.90 -11.45 9.62
CA ARG A 467 -27.64 -12.06 10.74
C ARG A 467 -27.75 -13.55 10.56
N ASP A 468 -27.39 -14.30 11.60
CA ASP A 468 -27.28 -15.75 11.53
C ASP A 468 -26.45 -16.18 10.31
N GLY A 469 -25.42 -15.39 9.99
CA GLY A 469 -24.56 -15.42 8.79
C GLY A 469 -25.27 -15.48 7.45
N VAL A 470 -26.45 -14.89 7.33
CA VAL A 470 -27.11 -14.51 6.07
C VAL A 470 -26.87 -13.01 5.87
N VAL A 471 -26.40 -12.62 4.69
CA VAL A 471 -26.17 -11.22 4.33
C VAL A 471 -27.39 -10.68 3.60
N SER A 472 -27.86 -9.51 3.99
CA SER A 472 -28.96 -8.81 3.34
C SER A 472 -28.60 -7.33 3.18
N CYS A 473 -28.83 -6.78 1.99
CA CYS A 473 -28.45 -5.40 1.65
C CYS A 473 -29.73 -4.56 1.57
N HIS A 474 -29.78 -3.44 2.28
CA HIS A 474 -30.98 -2.62 2.44
C HIS A 474 -30.68 -1.17 2.05
N TYR A 475 -31.18 -0.76 0.90
CA TYR A 475 -31.10 0.61 0.41
C TYR A 475 -32.03 1.51 1.22
N CYS A 476 -31.52 2.62 1.73
CA CYS A 476 -32.32 3.68 2.32
C CYS A 476 -33.05 4.42 1.20
N ASP A 477 -34.35 4.14 1.06
CA ASP A 477 -35.21 4.77 0.05
C ASP A 477 -36.06 5.88 0.68
N SER A 478 -36.81 6.64 -0.12
CA SER A 478 -37.52 7.86 0.34
C SER A 478 -38.44 7.67 1.55
N PHE A 479 -38.99 6.46 1.75
CA PHE A 479 -40.00 6.21 2.79
C PHE A 479 -39.73 4.96 3.63
N SER A 480 -38.79 4.11 3.22
CA SER A 480 -38.49 2.83 3.88
C SER A 480 -37.18 2.26 3.34
N PHE A 481 -36.74 1.15 3.91
CA PHE A 481 -35.66 0.35 3.35
C PHE A 481 -36.16 -0.55 2.21
N ALA A 482 -35.38 -0.62 1.13
CA ALA A 482 -35.63 -1.51 0.00
C ALA A 482 -34.48 -2.53 -0.13
N GLN A 483 -34.80 -3.82 -0.12
CA GLN A 483 -33.79 -4.86 -0.20
C GLN A 483 -33.19 -4.95 -1.61
N LEU A 484 -31.85 -4.98 -1.70
CA LEU A 484 -31.07 -5.19 -2.91
C LEU A 484 -30.60 -6.65 -2.99
N THR A 485 -30.70 -7.26 -4.18
CA THR A 485 -30.32 -8.66 -4.42
C THR A 485 -28.87 -8.83 -4.85
N ASP A 486 -28.30 -7.84 -5.53
CA ASP A 486 -27.02 -7.99 -6.26
C ASP A 486 -25.95 -6.95 -5.84
N PHE A 487 -26.06 -6.40 -4.63
CA PHE A 487 -25.13 -5.36 -4.15
C PHE A 487 -23.78 -5.94 -3.68
N ILE A 488 -23.80 -6.98 -2.84
CA ILE A 488 -22.61 -7.74 -2.45
C ILE A 488 -22.70 -9.12 -3.10
N SER A 489 -21.67 -9.50 -3.87
CA SER A 489 -21.57 -10.83 -4.46
C SER A 489 -21.43 -11.90 -3.35
N GLN A 490 -22.52 -12.56 -3.01
CA GLN A 490 -22.52 -13.58 -1.96
C GLN A 490 -21.94 -14.90 -2.48
N LYS A 491 -21.18 -15.59 -1.63
CA LYS A 491 -20.98 -17.04 -1.78
C LYS A 491 -22.29 -17.74 -1.41
N PRO A 492 -22.85 -18.62 -2.26
CA PRO A 492 -24.19 -19.19 -2.07
C PRO A 492 -24.30 -20.03 -0.78
N THR A 493 -25.49 -20.01 -0.17
CA THR A 493 -25.82 -20.81 1.03
C THR A 493 -26.14 -22.27 0.69
N VAL A 494 -26.14 -23.17 1.68
CA VAL A 494 -26.50 -24.59 1.44
C VAL A 494 -27.92 -24.68 0.90
N ALA A 495 -28.87 -23.90 1.43
CA ALA A 495 -30.26 -23.89 0.97
C ALA A 495 -30.41 -23.41 -0.49
N GLU A 496 -29.64 -22.39 -0.89
CA GLU A 496 -29.64 -21.89 -2.27
C GLU A 496 -28.98 -22.89 -3.23
N LEU A 497 -27.86 -23.50 -2.82
CA LEU A 497 -27.21 -24.56 -3.60
C LEU A 497 -28.12 -25.79 -3.72
N GLU A 498 -28.85 -26.16 -2.67
CA GLU A 498 -29.86 -27.22 -2.72
C GLU A 498 -31.03 -26.87 -3.65
N ALA A 499 -31.47 -25.62 -3.66
CA ALA A 499 -32.51 -25.14 -4.58
C ALA A 499 -32.02 -25.17 -6.04
N GLN A 500 -30.77 -24.80 -6.30
CA GLN A 500 -30.14 -24.89 -7.62
C GLN A 500 -30.05 -26.35 -8.09
N VAL A 501 -29.65 -27.28 -7.21
CA VAL A 501 -29.65 -28.71 -7.51
C VAL A 501 -31.07 -29.22 -7.79
N LYS A 502 -32.07 -28.81 -7.01
CA LYS A 502 -33.48 -29.17 -7.24
C LYS A 502 -34.03 -28.59 -8.54
N ALA A 503 -33.52 -27.43 -8.96
CA ALA A 503 -33.82 -26.82 -10.25
C ALA A 503 -33.03 -27.44 -11.42
N GLY A 504 -32.18 -28.45 -11.17
CA GLY A 504 -31.39 -29.14 -12.19
C GLY A 504 -30.15 -28.37 -12.66
N GLN A 505 -29.73 -27.33 -11.92
CA GLN A 505 -28.53 -26.55 -12.20
C GLN A 505 -27.30 -27.22 -11.56
N ALA A 506 -26.15 -27.10 -12.24
CA ALA A 506 -24.89 -27.59 -11.70
C ALA A 506 -24.36 -26.62 -10.63
N ILE A 507 -23.91 -27.16 -9.50
CA ILE A 507 -23.33 -26.38 -8.40
C ILE A 507 -21.84 -26.71 -8.22
N SER A 508 -21.09 -25.77 -7.64
CA SER A 508 -19.69 -26.00 -7.29
C SER A 508 -19.57 -26.80 -5.98
N LEU A 509 -18.72 -27.83 -5.99
CA LEU A 509 -18.39 -28.62 -4.79
C LEU A 509 -17.59 -27.81 -3.76
N THR A 510 -16.82 -26.80 -4.19
CA THR A 510 -16.11 -25.90 -3.27
C THR A 510 -17.09 -24.99 -2.54
N ASP A 511 -18.08 -24.45 -3.26
CA ASP A 511 -19.08 -23.55 -2.67
C ASP A 511 -19.98 -24.32 -1.68
N LEU A 512 -20.31 -25.58 -2.00
CA LEU A 512 -21.04 -26.46 -1.08
C LEU A 512 -20.22 -26.79 0.17
N ALA A 513 -18.92 -27.09 0.03
CA ALA A 513 -18.05 -27.36 1.17
C ALA A 513 -17.92 -26.12 2.08
N ASP A 514 -17.67 -24.95 1.50
CA ASP A 514 -17.61 -23.67 2.22
C ASP A 514 -18.93 -23.37 2.95
N ALA A 515 -20.07 -23.57 2.28
CA ALA A 515 -21.40 -23.38 2.87
C ALA A 515 -21.65 -24.32 4.06
N VAL A 516 -21.32 -25.61 3.94
CA VAL A 516 -21.44 -26.60 5.03
C VAL A 516 -20.50 -26.28 6.20
N HIS A 517 -19.27 -25.82 5.93
CA HIS A 517 -18.33 -25.41 6.98
C HIS A 517 -18.83 -24.18 7.75
N ARG A 518 -19.41 -23.19 7.06
CA ARG A 518 -20.02 -22.00 7.70
C ARG A 518 -21.20 -22.36 8.59
N GLU A 519 -22.09 -23.25 8.15
CA GLU A 519 -23.23 -23.71 8.98
C GLU A 519 -22.79 -24.53 10.20
N LYS A 520 -21.77 -25.38 10.04
CA LYS A 520 -21.17 -26.10 11.18
C LYS A 520 -20.58 -25.15 12.21
N ARG A 521 -19.88 -24.08 11.79
CA ARG A 521 -19.37 -23.05 12.70
C ARG A 521 -20.50 -22.36 13.46
N LYS A 522 -21.61 -22.00 12.80
CA LYS A 522 -22.81 -21.44 13.46
C LYS A 522 -23.38 -22.39 14.52
N SER A 523 -23.48 -23.68 14.22
CA SER A 523 -23.99 -24.70 15.15
C SER A 523 -23.12 -24.85 16.40
N VAL A 524 -21.79 -24.85 16.24
CA VAL A 524 -20.85 -24.92 17.36
C VAL A 524 -20.91 -23.67 18.23
N VAL A 525 -21.02 -22.47 17.62
CA VAL A 525 -21.17 -21.21 18.36
C VAL A 525 -22.49 -21.15 19.14
N ALA A 526 -23.59 -21.64 18.56
CA ALA A 526 -24.87 -21.75 19.26
C ALA A 526 -24.84 -22.76 20.43
N GLN A 527 -24.07 -23.85 20.30
CA GLN A 527 -23.83 -24.79 21.40
C GLN A 527 -22.98 -24.18 22.52
N LEU A 528 -21.99 -23.35 22.19
CA LEU A 528 -21.15 -22.66 23.16
C LEU A 528 -21.93 -21.61 23.96
N LYS A 529 -22.87 -20.88 23.32
CA LYS A 529 -23.77 -19.93 24.01
C LYS A 529 -24.76 -20.61 24.97
N ASN A 530 -25.03 -21.90 24.79
CA ASN A 530 -25.97 -22.69 25.61
C ASN A 530 -25.30 -23.57 26.68
N GLN A 531 -23.98 -23.50 26.86
CA GLN A 531 -23.33 -24.18 27.98
C GLN A 531 -23.46 -23.36 29.26
N PRO A 532 -24.00 -23.92 30.36
CA PRO A 532 -23.95 -23.25 31.66
C PRO A 532 -22.49 -23.10 32.09
N ALA A 533 -22.13 -21.91 32.57
CA ALA A 533 -20.79 -21.59 33.04
C ALA A 533 -20.30 -22.65 34.04
N GLN A 534 -19.31 -23.46 33.65
CA GLN A 534 -18.64 -24.35 34.58
C GLN A 534 -17.84 -23.51 35.57
N GLU A 535 -18.31 -23.46 36.82
CA GLU A 535 -17.54 -22.98 37.96
C GLU A 535 -16.18 -23.70 38.01
N ARG A 536 -15.13 -23.00 37.55
CA ARG A 536 -13.75 -23.41 37.81
C ARG A 536 -13.48 -23.24 39.29
N LYS A 537 -13.68 -24.30 40.08
CA LYS A 537 -13.15 -24.41 41.45
C LYS A 537 -11.63 -24.28 41.41
N LYS A 538 -11.12 -23.08 41.71
CA LYS A 538 -9.70 -22.83 42.03
C LYS A 538 -9.34 -23.66 43.26
N THR A 539 -8.56 -24.73 43.07
CA THR A 539 -7.83 -25.36 44.17
C THR A 539 -6.44 -24.73 44.23
N ALA A 540 -6.16 -24.07 45.36
CA ALA A 540 -4.88 -23.40 45.62
C ALA A 540 -3.73 -24.43 45.78
N PRO A 541 -2.54 -24.18 45.20
CA PRO A 541 -1.37 -24.98 45.50
C PRO A 541 -0.79 -24.60 46.88
N LYS A 542 -0.51 -25.61 47.71
CA LYS A 542 0.09 -25.45 49.04
C LYS A 542 1.57 -25.05 48.91
N LYS A 543 1.95 -23.96 49.59
CA LYS A 543 3.35 -23.57 49.89
C LYS A 543 4.07 -24.71 50.62
N SER A 544 5.18 -25.18 50.06
CA SER A 544 6.20 -25.95 50.77
C SER A 544 7.14 -24.98 51.49
N ALA A 545 7.15 -25.05 52.82
CA ALA A 545 8.15 -24.42 53.67
C ALA A 545 9.41 -25.29 53.64
N GLU A 546 10.50 -24.74 53.10
CA GLU A 546 11.83 -25.33 53.23
C GLU A 546 12.52 -24.77 54.48
N LYS A 547 13.12 -25.69 55.22
CA LYS A 547 13.71 -25.54 56.54
C LYS A 547 15.08 -24.88 56.43
N GLU A 548 15.32 -23.87 57.26
CA GLU A 548 16.64 -23.62 57.84
C GLU A 548 17.13 -24.89 58.56
N ARG A 549 18.28 -25.41 58.11
CA ARG A 549 19.43 -25.77 58.96
C ARG A 549 20.64 -26.19 58.14
#